data_AF-A0A937P668-F1
#
_entry.id   AF-A0A937P668-F1
#
_cell.length_a   1.000
_cell.length_b   1.000
_cell.length_c   1.000
_cell.angle_alpha   90.00
_cell.angle_beta   90.00
_cell.angle_gamma   90.00
#
_symmetry.space_group_name_H-M   'P 1'
#
loop_
_entity.id
_entity.type
_entity.pdbx_description
1 polymer ?
#
loop_
_entity_poly.entity_id
_entity_poly.type
_entity_poly.pdbx_seq_one_letter_code
_entity_poly.pdbx_strand_id
1 'polypeptide(L)'
;MLKKDHYIFGLLVGIAFPAVIFGLIFIMNLFLLKTGIAEFYLDKETHLLISLGSNLVPIRYYFVNLTFDKTGRGVLLITFALVLFFFAFKDTFNGLL
;
A
#
# COMPACT_ATOMS: atom_id res chain seq x y z
N MET A 1 -21.41 -13.99 -14.76
CA MET A 1 -20.26 -13.17 -15.21
C MET A 1 -20.21 -11.91 -14.36
N LEU A 2 -19.39 -11.87 -13.30
CA LEU A 2 -19.17 -10.65 -12.52
C LEU A 2 -18.55 -9.59 -13.45
N LYS A 3 -19.19 -8.42 -13.59
CA LYS A 3 -18.57 -7.27 -14.24
C LYS A 3 -17.35 -6.87 -13.40
N LYS A 4 -16.15 -7.26 -13.84
CA LYS A 4 -14.87 -7.11 -13.10
C LYS A 4 -14.44 -5.64 -12.93
N ASP A 5 -15.11 -4.71 -13.60
CA ASP A 5 -14.85 -3.27 -13.53
C ASP A 5 -15.88 -2.54 -12.64
N HIS A 6 -15.53 -2.37 -11.36
CA HIS A 6 -16.37 -1.64 -10.40
C HIS A 6 -15.54 -1.03 -9.28
N TYR A 7 -15.98 0.14 -8.80
CA TYR A 7 -15.25 0.95 -7.82
C TYR A 7 -14.92 0.19 -6.53
N ILE A 8 -15.88 -0.57 -5.99
CA ILE A 8 -15.70 -1.30 -4.72
C ILE A 8 -14.54 -2.30 -4.82
N PHE A 9 -14.41 -3.00 -5.95
CA PHE A 9 -13.29 -3.91 -6.15
C PHE A 9 -11.96 -3.16 -6.22
N GLY A 10 -11.93 -1.99 -6.88
CA GLY A 10 -10.77 -1.11 -6.86
C GLY A 10 -10.37 -0.67 -5.45
N LEU A 11 -11.34 -0.27 -4.62
CA LEU A 11 -11.11 0.09 -3.22
C LEU A 11 -10.50 -1.07 -2.44
N LEU A 12 -11.07 -2.27 -2.55
CA LEU A 12 -10.57 -3.46 -1.87
C LEU A 12 -9.15 -3.82 -2.30
N VAL A 13 -8.86 -3.76 -3.60
CA VAL A 13 -7.51 -4.01 -4.12
C VAL A 13 -6.53 -2.96 -3.60
N GLY A 14 -6.91 -1.69 -3.59
CA GLY A 14 -6.05 -0.60 -3.09
C GLY A 14 -5.81 -0.63 -1.58
N ILE A 15 -6.52 -1.45 -0.81
CA ILE A 15 -6.23 -1.74 0.61
C ILE A 15 -5.44 -3.04 0.75
N ALA A 16 -5.87 -4.09 0.06
CA ALA A 16 -5.28 -5.42 0.19
C ALA A 16 -3.85 -5.48 -0.37
N PHE A 17 -3.61 -4.87 -1.53
CA PHE A 17 -2.30 -4.87 -2.17
C PHE A 17 -1.20 -4.24 -1.29
N PRO A 18 -1.34 -3.00 -0.78
CA PRO A 18 -0.31 -2.41 0.08
C PRO A 18 -0.17 -3.16 1.41
N ALA A 19 -1.24 -3.77 1.94
CA ALA A 19 -1.15 -4.61 3.14
C ALA A 19 -0.28 -5.86 2.92
N VAL A 20 -0.40 -6.50 1.74
CA VAL A 20 0.47 -7.63 1.36
C VAL A 20 1.93 -7.16 1.24
N ILE A 21 2.18 -6.03 0.57
CA ILE A 21 3.53 -5.47 0.44
C ILE A 21 4.12 -5.11 1.80
N PHE A 22 3.31 -4.52 2.69
CA PHE A 22 3.72 -4.23 4.07
C PHE A 22 4.19 -5.49 4.80
N GLY A 23 3.42 -6.58 4.72
CA GLY A 23 3.76 -7.86 5.33
C GLY A 23 5.06 -8.45 4.76
N LEU A 24 5.27 -8.36 3.44
CA LEU A 24 6.50 -8.83 2.79
C LEU A 24 7.72 -8.05 3.27
N ILE A 25 7.64 -6.72 3.29
CA ILE A 25 8.73 -5.86 3.79
C ILE A 25 8.99 -6.13 5.28
N PHE A 26 7.94 -6.37 6.08
CA PHE A 26 8.08 -6.70 7.50
C PHE A 26 8.87 -7.99 7.72
N ILE A 27 8.52 -9.07 7.01
CA ILE A 27 9.22 -10.35 7.08
C ILE A 27 10.69 -10.19 6.65
N MET A 28 10.93 -9.41 5.59
CA MET A 28 12.29 -9.13 5.10
C MET A 28 13.11 -8.37 6.15
N ASN A 29 12.55 -7.33 6.77
CA ASN A 29 13.19 -6.60 7.86
C ASN A 29 13.53 -7.51 9.06
N LEU A 30 12.62 -8.40 9.46
CA LEU A 30 12.87 -9.36 10.53
C LEU A 30 14.00 -10.33 10.20
N PHE A 31 14.05 -10.81 8.96
CA PHE A 31 15.10 -11.70 8.49
C PHE A 31 16.47 -11.01 8.49
N LEU A 32 16.54 -9.78 7.97
CA LEU A 32 17.77 -8.98 7.93
C LEU A 32 18.29 -8.66 9.33
N LEU A 33 17.39 -8.33 10.28
CA LEU A 33 17.74 -8.07 11.67
C LEU A 33 18.31 -9.32 12.36
N LYS A 34 17.67 -10.49 12.16
CA LYS A 34 18.11 -11.74 12.78
C LYS A 34 19.44 -12.26 12.24
N THR A 35 19.73 -11.98 10.97
CA THR A 35 20.96 -12.45 10.32
C THR A 35 22.14 -11.48 10.51
N GLY A 36 21.90 -10.29 11.05
CA GLY A 36 22.93 -9.26 11.23
C GLY A 36 23.45 -8.67 9.91
N ILE A 37 22.74 -8.89 8.80
CA ILE A 37 23.16 -8.45 7.46
C ILE A 37 22.94 -6.94 7.27
N ALA A 38 21.93 -6.36 7.92
CA ALA A 38 21.60 -4.96 7.79
C ALA A 38 21.81 -4.19 9.09
N GLU A 39 22.59 -3.10 9.01
CA GLU A 39 22.82 -2.16 10.10
C GLU A 39 21.68 -1.12 10.23
N PHE A 40 20.99 -0.86 9.10
CA PHE A 40 19.85 0.07 9.02
C PHE A 40 18.61 -0.67 8.50
N TYR A 41 17.51 -0.57 9.26
CA TYR A 41 16.20 -1.09 8.90
C TYR A 41 15.28 0.06 8.49
N LEU A 42 14.25 -0.24 7.69
CA LEU A 42 13.23 0.76 7.37
C LEU A 42 12.50 1.13 8.66
N ASP A 43 12.46 2.43 8.95
CA ASP A 43 11.60 2.94 10.00
C ASP A 43 10.12 2.73 9.63
N LYS A 44 9.25 2.83 10.63
CA LYS A 44 7.82 2.52 10.48
C LYS A 44 7.13 3.42 9.45
N GLU A 45 7.50 4.70 9.38
CA GLU A 45 6.88 5.64 8.44
C GLU A 45 7.28 5.30 7.01
N THR A 46 8.58 5.13 6.77
CA THR A 46 9.11 4.77 5.45
C THR A 46 8.55 3.43 4.99
N HIS A 47 8.47 2.43 5.87
CA HIS A 47 7.87 1.13 5.57
C HIS A 47 6.41 1.28 5.14
N LEU A 48 5.60 2.03 5.90
CA LEU A 48 4.19 2.23 5.57
C LEU A 48 4.02 3.01 4.25
N LEU A 49 4.79 4.06 4.03
CA LEU A 49 4.72 4.88 2.82
C LEU A 49 5.13 4.09 1.57
N ILE A 50 6.19 3.29 1.63
CA ILE A 50 6.59 2.41 0.52
C ILE A 50 5.47 1.40 0.22
N SER A 51 4.86 0.85 1.28
CA SER A 51 3.75 -0.09 1.13
C SER A 51 2.56 0.56 0.45
N LEU A 52 2.14 1.76 0.85
CA LEU A 52 1.08 2.52 0.17
C LEU A 52 1.45 2.89 -1.27
N GLY A 53 2.70 3.31 -1.50
CA GLY A 53 3.22 3.64 -2.83
C GLY A 53 3.21 2.47 -3.80
N SER A 54 3.22 1.23 -3.30
CA SER A 54 3.09 0.03 -4.14
C SER A 54 1.80 -0.01 -4.96
N ASN A 55 0.75 0.73 -4.57
CA ASN A 55 -0.50 0.84 -5.34
C ASN A 55 -0.30 1.41 -6.75
N LEU A 56 0.84 2.04 -7.06
CA LEU A 56 1.20 2.41 -8.43
C LEU A 56 1.19 1.20 -9.38
N VAL A 57 1.52 0.00 -8.88
CA VAL A 57 1.50 -1.25 -9.66
C VAL A 57 0.07 -1.64 -10.08
N PRO A 58 -0.91 -1.86 -9.16
CA PRO A 58 -2.29 -2.14 -9.55
C PRO A 58 -2.93 -0.99 -10.33
N ILE A 59 -2.61 0.27 -10.03
CA ILE A 59 -3.11 1.43 -10.81
C ILE A 59 -2.71 1.28 -12.29
N ARG A 60 -1.41 1.06 -12.56
CA ARG A 60 -0.93 0.86 -13.94
C ARG A 60 -1.58 -0.36 -14.57
N TYR A 61 -1.64 -1.48 -13.86
CA TYR A 61 -2.20 -2.71 -14.37
C TYR A 61 -3.68 -2.57 -14.78
N TYR A 62 -4.51 -1.92 -13.94
CA TYR A 62 -5.93 -1.74 -14.27
C TYR A 62 -6.19 -0.73 -15.37
N PHE A 63 -5.47 0.40 -15.40
CA PHE A 63 -5.68 1.40 -16.46
C PHE A 63 -5.07 1.00 -17.80
N VAL A 64 -3.85 0.45 -17.81
CA VAL A 64 -3.09 0.22 -19.05
C VAL A 64 -3.30 -1.18 -19.60
N ASN A 65 -3.27 -2.21 -18.75
CA ASN A 65 -3.31 -3.61 -19.22
C ASN A 65 -4.74 -4.15 -19.32
N LEU A 66 -5.58 -3.86 -18.33
CA LEU A 66 -6.95 -4.38 -18.29
C LEU A 66 -7.99 -3.40 -18.82
N THR A 67 -7.66 -2.11 -18.93
CA THR A 67 -8.60 -1.04 -19.31
C THR A 67 -9.87 -1.00 -18.44
N PHE A 68 -9.72 -1.35 -17.15
CA PHE A 68 -10.80 -1.35 -16.16
C PHE A 68 -10.81 -0.01 -15.43
N ASP A 69 -11.41 1.00 -16.06
CA ASP A 69 -11.38 2.39 -15.59
C ASP A 69 -11.98 2.59 -14.19
N LYS A 70 -13.10 1.92 -13.86
CA LYS A 70 -13.74 2.10 -12.54
C LYS A 70 -12.91 1.45 -11.45
N THR A 71 -12.38 0.25 -11.70
CA THR A 71 -11.48 -0.42 -10.76
C THR A 71 -10.20 0.40 -10.57
N GLY A 72 -9.56 0.87 -11.65
CA GLY A 72 -8.37 1.72 -11.58
C GLY A 72 -8.61 3.01 -10.79
N ARG A 73 -9.74 3.69 -11.03
CA ARG A 73 -10.15 4.88 -10.25
C ARG A 73 -10.43 4.55 -8.79
N GLY A 74 -10.99 3.37 -8.50
CA GLY A 74 -11.19 2.89 -7.12
C GLY A 74 -9.87 2.74 -6.37
N VAL A 75 -8.88 2.07 -6.98
CA VAL A 75 -7.53 1.93 -6.41
C VAL A 75 -6.89 3.31 -6.19
N LEU A 76 -7.00 4.20 -7.18
CA LEU A 76 -6.45 5.55 -7.09
C LEU A 76 -7.07 6.36 -5.95
N LEU A 77 -8.41 6.34 -5.84
CA LEU A 77 -9.15 7.07 -4.81
C LEU A 77 -8.73 6.64 -3.41
N ILE A 78 -8.71 5.33 -3.14
CA ILE A 78 -8.33 4.83 -1.81
C ILE A 78 -6.85 5.07 -1.52
N THR A 79 -5.98 5.04 -2.53
CA THR A 79 -4.56 5.37 -2.36
C THR A 79 -4.39 6.80 -1.85
N PHE A 80 -5.04 7.76 -2.50
CA PHE A 80 -5.02 9.15 -2.03
C PHE A 80 -5.61 9.30 -0.64
N ALA A 81 -6.76 8.66 -0.36
CA ALA A 81 -7.39 8.70 0.96
C ALA A 81 -6.47 8.15 2.06
N LEU A 82 -5.80 7.01 1.82
CA LEU A 82 -4.88 6.39 2.77
C LEU A 82 -3.62 7.24 2.99
N VAL A 83 -3.06 7.84 1.94
CA VAL A 83 -1.90 8.74 2.05
C VAL A 83 -2.27 10.01 2.83
N LEU A 84 -3.42 10.62 2.54
CA LEU A 84 -3.90 11.77 3.29
C LEU A 84 -4.17 11.40 4.76
N PHE A 85 -4.79 10.24 5.00
CA PHE A 85 -5.00 9.72 6.35
C PHE A 85 -3.67 9.53 7.09
N PHE A 86 -2.67 8.93 6.44
CA PHE A 86 -1.34 8.79 7.03
C PHE A 86 -0.79 10.15 7.46
N PHE A 87 -0.74 11.14 6.57
CA PHE A 87 -0.19 12.45 6.92
C PHE A 87 -1.02 13.21 7.96
N ALA A 88 -2.36 13.06 7.95
CA ALA A 88 -3.24 13.69 8.92
C ALA A 88 -3.07 13.15 10.34
N PHE A 89 -2.64 11.88 10.48
CA PHE A 89 -2.58 11.20 11.78
C PHE A 89 -1.16 10.75 12.18
N LYS A 90 -0.13 10.91 11.33
CA LYS A 90 1.22 10.42 11.62
C LYS A 90 1.77 10.90 12.97
N ASP A 91 1.54 12.16 13.33
CA ASP A 91 2.06 12.76 14.55
C ASP A 91 1.32 12.21 15.79
N THR A 92 0.03 11.91 15.65
CA THR A 92 -0.77 11.22 16.67
C THR A 92 -0.24 9.81 16.94
N PHE A 93 0.20 9.08 15.91
CA PHE A 93 0.81 7.76 16.07
C PHE A 93 2.22 7.83 16.69
N ASN A 94 2.94 8.92 16.47
CA ASN A 94 4.27 9.14 17.05
C ASN A 94 4.23 9.62 18.50
N GLY A 95 3.15 10.28 18.94
CA GLY A 95 3.00 10.76 20.32
C GLY A 95 2.37 9.77 21.31
N LEU A 96 1.94 8.59 20.86
CA LEU A 96 1.25 7.55 21.66
C LEU A 96 2.15 6.37 22.09
N LEU A 97 3.44 6.40 21.73
CA LEU A 97 4.48 5.43 22.11
C LEU A 97 5.70 6.16 22.66
#